data_AF-A0A388KCW8-F1
#
_entry.id   AF-A0A388KCW8-F1
#
_cell.length_a   1.000
_cell.length_b   1.000
_cell.length_c   1.000
_cell.angle_alpha   90.00
_cell.angle_beta   90.00
_cell.angle_gamma   90.00
#
_symmetry.space_group_name_H-M   'P 1'
#
loop_
_entity.id
_entity.type
_entity.pdbx_description
1 polymer ?
#
loop_
_entity_poly.entity_id
_entity_poly.type
_entity_poly.pdbx_seq_one_letter_code
_entity_poly.pdbx_strand_id
1 'polypeptide(L)'
;MRKVFLGASTSKAAGGDDAFLARMMQEQEMMKQRLETAMKACQKMESLEEEIQTLKKSQEEAVMEAKNWKREALKSGNKRSRIATSPSAHLKLHTLEVEALKELRLQELNRRREMEQENARLKEELSKREAAKKDTPGSSFRERLDDVDKEERTTHKSCKGKKKAGEIDGNTDVERKVFIRGAKKELRGKKKDAITKICLKEGVKYTTFSETIAEIIAKRVDRAFGKRPAIQEVSNDVVGDPLNEDKEDGRDSATS
;
A
#
# COMPACT_ATOMS: atom_id res chain seq x y z
N MET A 1 59.65 63.03 -8.48
CA MET A 1 58.34 63.13 -7.78
C MET A 1 57.67 61.76 -7.81
N ARG A 2 57.60 61.04 -6.68
CA ARG A 2 56.93 59.74 -6.57
C ARG A 2 55.54 59.94 -5.97
N LYS A 3 54.48 59.61 -6.72
CA LYS A 3 53.08 59.63 -6.26
C LYS A 3 52.86 58.45 -5.33
N VAL A 4 52.54 58.74 -4.07
CA VAL A 4 52.17 57.76 -3.06
C VAL A 4 50.66 57.51 -3.19
N PHE A 5 50.27 56.30 -3.58
CA PHE A 5 48.85 55.90 -3.64
C PHE A 5 48.42 55.46 -2.23
N LEU A 6 47.52 56.24 -1.62
CA LEU A 6 46.84 55.89 -0.37
C LEU A 6 45.88 54.73 -0.63
N GLY A 7 46.20 53.55 -0.09
CA GLY A 7 45.34 52.38 -0.13
C GLY A 7 44.12 52.57 0.78
N ALA A 8 42.92 52.52 0.19
CA ALA A 8 41.67 52.50 0.92
C ALA A 8 41.51 51.15 1.63
N SER A 9 41.62 51.17 2.96
CA SER A 9 41.36 50.01 3.82
C SER A 9 39.85 49.80 3.92
N THR A 10 39.32 48.86 3.12
CA THR A 10 37.92 48.45 3.20
C THR A 10 37.76 47.50 4.39
N SER A 11 37.29 48.01 5.53
CA SER A 11 36.89 47.18 6.66
C SER A 11 35.71 46.30 6.24
N LYS A 12 35.97 45.00 6.15
CA LYS A 12 35.01 43.97 5.73
C LYS A 12 33.98 43.81 6.85
N ALA A 13 32.71 44.11 6.54
CA ALA A 13 31.60 44.10 7.48
C ALA A 13 31.43 42.73 8.16
N ALA A 14 31.47 42.71 9.49
CA ALA A 14 31.20 41.56 10.35
C ALA A 14 29.70 41.24 10.48
N GLY A 15 28.90 41.48 9.43
CA GLY A 15 27.43 41.34 9.45
C GLY A 15 26.89 39.98 8.97
N GLY A 16 27.74 38.95 8.88
CA GLY A 16 27.37 37.66 8.27
C GLY A 16 26.65 36.66 9.19
N ASP A 17 26.89 36.75 10.50
CA ASP A 17 26.51 35.70 11.44
C ASP A 17 25.01 35.74 11.79
N ASP A 18 24.43 36.94 11.84
CA ASP A 18 23.01 37.15 12.19
C ASP A 18 22.05 36.61 11.11
N ALA A 19 22.41 36.78 9.83
CA ALA A 19 21.62 36.25 8.71
C ALA A 19 21.64 34.72 8.63
N PHE A 20 22.72 34.09 9.10
CA PHE A 20 22.80 32.63 9.20
C PHE A 20 21.89 32.12 10.32
N LEU A 21 21.93 32.75 11.50
CA LEU A 21 21.08 32.41 12.63
C LEU A 21 19.57 32.56 12.28
N ALA A 22 19.20 33.65 11.61
CA ALA A 22 17.82 33.88 11.17
C ALA A 22 17.31 32.77 10.23
N ARG A 23 18.13 32.33 9.27
CA ARG A 23 17.79 31.22 8.37
C ARG A 23 17.62 29.90 9.12
N MET A 24 18.53 29.60 10.05
CA MET A 24 18.46 28.38 10.85
C MET A 24 17.19 28.34 11.71
N MET A 25 16.81 29.46 12.34
CA MET A 25 15.56 29.56 13.10
C MET A 25 14.33 29.39 12.22
N GLN A 26 14.34 29.98 11.01
CA GLN A 26 13.24 29.82 10.04
C GLN A 26 13.11 28.37 9.56
N GLU A 27 14.23 27.69 9.27
CA GLU A 27 14.24 26.28 8.88
C GLU A 27 13.72 25.37 9.98
N GLN A 28 14.10 25.62 11.24
CA GLN A 28 13.60 24.88 12.39
C GLN A 28 12.08 25.06 12.55
N GLU A 29 11.57 26.28 12.42
CA GLU A 29 10.14 26.55 12.51
C GLU A 29 9.35 25.90 11.36
N MET A 30 9.89 25.93 10.13
CA MET A 30 9.29 25.20 9.00
C MET A 30 9.26 23.69 9.25
N MET A 31 10.34 23.11 9.80
CA MET A 31 10.40 21.69 10.13
C MET A 31 9.37 21.32 11.20
N LYS A 32 9.22 22.16 12.22
CA LYS A 32 8.20 22.00 13.27
C LYS A 32 6.79 22.01 12.70
N GLN A 33 6.45 22.98 11.85
CA GLN A 33 5.13 23.05 11.19
C GLN A 33 4.85 21.83 10.30
N ARG A 34 5.87 21.33 9.59
CA ARG A 34 5.76 20.12 8.77
C ARG A 34 5.49 18.89 9.62
N LEU A 35 6.19 18.73 10.75
CA LEU A 35 5.96 17.64 11.69
C LEU A 35 4.57 17.73 12.30
N GLU A 36 4.13 18.91 12.73
CA GLU A 36 2.79 19.09 13.31
C GLU A 36 1.69 18.75 12.31
N THR A 37 1.84 19.18 11.05
CA THR A 37 0.90 18.85 9.97
C THR A 37 0.88 17.34 9.69
N ALA A 38 2.05 16.70 9.66
CA ALA A 38 2.16 15.26 9.47
C ALA A 38 1.52 14.49 10.63
N MET A 39 1.74 14.90 11.87
CA MET A 39 1.10 14.30 13.06
C MET A 39 -0.42 14.40 13.01
N LYS A 40 -0.97 15.57 12.65
CA LYS A 40 -2.42 15.75 12.47
C LYS A 40 -2.98 14.86 11.35
N ALA A 41 -2.22 14.65 10.28
CA ALA A 41 -2.63 13.73 9.21
C ALA A 41 -2.62 12.26 9.67
N CYS A 42 -1.61 11.84 10.43
CA CYS A 42 -1.54 10.49 11.02
C CYS A 42 -2.71 10.22 11.98
N GLN A 43 -3.05 11.17 12.86
CA GLN A 43 -4.20 11.05 13.77
C GLN A 43 -5.53 10.88 13.02
N LYS A 44 -5.72 11.62 11.93
CA LYS A 44 -6.93 11.47 11.09
C LYS A 44 -7.00 10.10 10.42
N MET A 45 -5.86 9.58 9.98
CA MET A 45 -5.78 8.26 9.36
C MET A 45 -6.12 7.16 10.37
N GLU A 46 -5.60 7.24 11.60
CA GLU A 46 -5.90 6.31 12.69
C GLU A 46 -7.41 6.29 13.01
N SER A 47 -8.04 7.46 13.13
CA SER A 47 -9.49 7.56 13.34
C SER A 47 -10.32 6.94 12.20
N LEU A 48 -9.90 7.09 10.95
CA LEU A 48 -10.56 6.45 9.80
C LEU A 48 -10.36 4.93 9.80
N GLU A 49 -9.21 4.44 10.25
CA GLU A 49 -8.94 3.01 10.38
C GLU A 49 -9.85 2.35 11.44
N GLU A 50 -10.08 3.03 12.57
CA GLU A 50 -11.03 2.60 13.59
C GLU A 50 -12.47 2.55 13.07
N GLU A 51 -12.90 3.58 12.34
CA GLU A 51 -14.24 3.61 11.72
C GLU A 51 -14.42 2.45 10.72
N ILE A 52 -13.42 2.19 9.89
CA ILE A 52 -13.44 1.05 8.95
C ILE A 52 -13.51 -0.29 9.69
N GLN A 53 -12.80 -0.44 10.81
CA GLN A 53 -12.85 -1.67 11.61
C GLN A 53 -14.23 -1.88 12.25
N THR A 54 -14.83 -0.84 12.83
CA THR A 54 -16.17 -0.92 13.43
C THR A 54 -17.25 -1.23 12.40
N LEU A 55 -17.18 -0.62 11.21
CA LEU A 55 -18.09 -0.92 10.08
C LEU A 55 -17.96 -2.37 9.58
N LYS A 56 -16.73 -2.90 9.52
CA LYS A 56 -16.52 -4.31 9.16
C LYS A 56 -17.12 -5.26 10.19
N LYS A 57 -16.92 -4.97 11.46
CA LYS A 57 -17.47 -5.77 12.57
C LYS A 57 -18.99 -5.78 12.55
N SER A 58 -19.63 -4.62 12.38
CA SER A 58 -21.10 -4.55 12.30
C SER A 58 -21.65 -5.27 11.05
N GLN A 59 -20.95 -5.20 9.91
CA GLN A 59 -21.31 -5.97 8.72
C GLN A 59 -21.24 -7.48 8.97
N GLU A 60 -20.18 -7.96 9.64
CA GLU A 60 -20.03 -9.37 9.98
C GLU A 60 -21.12 -9.85 10.94
N GLU A 61 -21.43 -9.06 11.98
CA GLU A 61 -22.53 -9.33 12.91
C GLU A 61 -23.88 -9.41 12.20
N ALA A 62 -24.20 -8.46 11.32
CA ALA A 62 -25.44 -8.47 10.55
C ALA A 62 -25.54 -9.71 9.63
N VAL A 63 -24.42 -10.14 9.02
CA VAL A 63 -24.37 -11.35 8.20
C VAL A 63 -24.56 -12.61 9.05
N MET A 64 -23.96 -12.67 10.25
CA MET A 64 -24.18 -13.77 11.18
C MET A 64 -25.62 -13.82 11.67
N GLU A 65 -26.21 -12.68 11.99
CA GLU A 65 -27.60 -12.57 12.41
C GLU A 65 -28.55 -13.05 11.31
N ALA A 66 -28.36 -12.61 10.06
CA ALA A 66 -29.14 -13.07 8.93
C ALA A 66 -29.04 -14.60 8.72
N LYS A 67 -27.84 -15.18 8.93
CA LYS A 67 -27.65 -16.64 8.90
C LYS A 67 -28.38 -17.32 10.06
N ASN A 68 -28.39 -16.73 11.25
CA ASN A 68 -29.15 -17.24 12.42
C ASN A 68 -30.65 -17.23 12.14
N TRP A 69 -31.20 -16.10 11.70
CA TRP A 69 -32.61 -15.96 11.31
C TRP A 69 -33.00 -16.99 10.25
N LYS A 70 -32.14 -17.23 9.25
CA LYS A 70 -32.36 -18.28 8.25
C LYS A 70 -32.42 -19.68 8.87
N ARG A 71 -31.50 -20.01 9.79
CA ARG A 71 -31.49 -21.33 10.48
C ARG A 71 -32.72 -21.49 11.38
N GLU A 72 -33.14 -20.44 12.07
CA GLU A 72 -34.29 -20.47 12.97
C GLU A 72 -35.62 -20.58 12.21
N ALA A 73 -35.77 -19.85 11.10
CA ALA A 73 -36.91 -19.97 10.20
C ALA A 73 -37.07 -21.41 9.66
N LEU A 74 -35.95 -22.09 9.37
CA LEU A 74 -35.93 -23.49 8.93
C LEU A 74 -36.18 -24.49 10.08
N LYS A 75 -35.76 -24.16 11.32
CA LYS A 75 -35.98 -25.00 12.51
C LYS A 75 -37.40 -24.95 13.03
N SER A 76 -38.08 -23.81 12.91
CA SER A 76 -39.51 -23.75 13.19
C SER A 76 -40.18 -24.73 12.23
N GLY A 77 -40.61 -25.89 12.75
CA GLY A 77 -41.17 -26.98 11.96
C GLY A 77 -42.40 -26.47 11.24
N ASN A 78 -42.22 -25.94 10.03
CA ASN A 78 -43.25 -25.26 9.27
C ASN A 78 -44.20 -26.31 8.66
N LYS A 79 -44.95 -26.99 9.54
CA LYS A 79 -46.13 -27.80 9.18
C LYS A 79 -47.26 -26.94 8.63
N ARG A 80 -47.12 -25.61 8.60
CA ARG A 80 -48.02 -24.66 7.91
C ARG A 80 -47.53 -24.26 6.51
N SER A 81 -46.44 -24.82 5.98
CA SER A 81 -45.91 -24.48 4.64
C SER A 81 -46.75 -24.96 3.45
N ARG A 82 -47.96 -25.50 3.67
CA ARG A 82 -48.99 -25.58 2.63
C ARG A 82 -49.85 -24.32 2.50
N ILE A 83 -49.40 -23.16 3.01
CA ILE A 83 -49.85 -21.90 2.41
C ILE A 83 -49.19 -21.85 1.04
N ALA A 84 -49.94 -22.31 0.04
CA ALA A 84 -49.61 -22.20 -1.36
C ALA A 84 -48.94 -20.85 -1.61
N THR A 85 -47.72 -20.88 -2.14
CA THR A 85 -47.24 -19.80 -3.00
C THR A 85 -48.19 -19.74 -4.18
N SER A 86 -49.36 -19.13 -3.96
CA SER A 86 -50.27 -18.76 -5.03
C SER A 86 -49.41 -18.04 -6.06
N PRO A 87 -49.55 -18.35 -7.36
CA PRO A 87 -48.82 -17.66 -8.42
C PRO A 87 -48.83 -16.13 -8.26
N SER A 88 -49.89 -15.58 -7.66
CA SER A 88 -49.99 -14.16 -7.30
C SER A 88 -48.92 -13.68 -6.30
N ALA A 89 -48.60 -14.45 -5.27
CA ALA A 89 -47.57 -14.08 -4.29
C ALA A 89 -46.16 -14.10 -4.91
N HIS A 90 -45.90 -15.06 -5.80
CA HIS A 90 -44.63 -15.13 -6.53
C HIS A 90 -44.45 -13.93 -7.46
N LEU A 91 -45.50 -13.54 -8.18
CA LEU A 91 -45.47 -12.33 -9.02
C LEU A 91 -45.20 -11.06 -8.21
N LYS A 92 -45.81 -10.91 -7.03
CA LYS A 92 -45.55 -9.75 -6.15
C LYS A 92 -44.10 -9.70 -5.68
N LEU A 93 -43.53 -10.83 -5.26
CA LEU A 93 -42.12 -10.89 -4.86
C LEU A 93 -41.18 -10.58 -6.03
N HIS A 94 -41.45 -11.14 -7.20
CA HIS A 94 -40.67 -10.85 -8.41
C HIS A 94 -40.73 -9.36 -8.79
N THR A 95 -41.90 -8.73 -8.71
CA THR A 95 -42.03 -7.28 -8.97
C THR A 95 -41.19 -6.47 -7.98
N LEU A 96 -41.26 -6.77 -6.68
CA LEU A 96 -40.47 -6.09 -5.66
C LEU A 96 -38.96 -6.29 -5.87
N GLU A 97 -38.53 -7.50 -6.23
CA GLU A 97 -37.13 -7.81 -6.53
C GLU A 97 -36.63 -7.04 -7.76
N VAL A 98 -37.44 -6.99 -8.83
CA VAL A 98 -37.12 -6.22 -10.03
C VAL A 98 -37.04 -4.72 -9.74
N GLU A 99 -37.93 -4.18 -8.90
CA GLU A 99 -37.89 -2.78 -8.47
C GLU A 99 -36.63 -2.48 -7.63
N ALA A 100 -36.31 -3.32 -6.65
CA ALA A 100 -35.08 -3.18 -5.85
C ALA A 100 -33.81 -3.23 -6.71
N LEU A 101 -33.78 -4.12 -7.72
CA LEU A 101 -32.67 -4.19 -8.67
C LEU A 101 -32.55 -2.95 -9.56
N LYS A 102 -33.68 -2.35 -9.96
CA LYS A 102 -33.70 -1.09 -10.71
C LYS A 102 -33.18 0.07 -9.86
N GLU A 103 -33.60 0.15 -8.61
CA GLU A 103 -33.16 1.18 -7.66
C GLU A 103 -31.64 1.09 -7.41
N LEU A 104 -31.12 -0.12 -7.14
CA LEU A 104 -29.68 -0.34 -6.95
C LEU A 104 -28.86 0.06 -8.18
N ARG A 105 -29.34 -0.28 -9.38
CA ARG A 105 -28.67 0.14 -10.63
C ARG A 105 -28.68 1.64 -10.82
N LEU A 106 -29.78 2.31 -10.48
CA LEU A 106 -29.89 3.76 -10.57
C LEU A 106 -28.94 4.44 -9.56
N GLN A 107 -28.87 3.94 -8.33
CA GLN A 107 -27.97 4.43 -7.30
C GLN A 107 -26.50 4.27 -7.71
N GLU A 108 -26.11 3.12 -8.27
CA GLU A 108 -24.76 2.87 -8.79
C GLU A 108 -24.39 3.83 -9.93
N LEU A 109 -25.31 4.08 -10.86
CA LEU A 109 -25.09 5.07 -11.93
C LEU A 109 -24.90 6.49 -11.40
N ASN A 110 -25.66 6.88 -10.37
CA ASN A 110 -25.49 8.19 -9.74
C ASN A 110 -24.13 8.31 -9.05
N ARG A 111 -23.70 7.29 -8.29
CA ARG A 111 -22.36 7.27 -7.66
C ARG A 111 -21.24 7.40 -8.70
N ARG A 112 -21.34 6.71 -9.84
CA ARG A 112 -20.36 6.85 -10.94
C ARG A 112 -20.31 8.26 -11.50
N ARG A 113 -21.47 8.88 -11.72
CA ARG A 113 -21.55 10.26 -12.20
C ARG A 113 -20.92 11.24 -11.22
N GLU A 114 -21.18 11.10 -9.92
CA GLU A 114 -20.60 11.94 -8.88
C GLU A 114 -19.07 11.81 -8.84
N MET A 115 -18.55 10.58 -8.87
CA MET A 115 -17.11 10.33 -8.94
C MET A 115 -16.48 10.89 -10.22
N GLU A 116 -17.16 10.81 -11.36
CA GLU A 116 -16.68 11.40 -12.61
C GLU A 116 -16.65 12.94 -12.54
N GLN A 117 -17.65 13.56 -11.93
CA GLN A 117 -17.69 15.01 -11.70
C GLN A 117 -16.58 15.46 -10.74
N GLU A 118 -16.34 14.73 -9.65
CA GLU A 118 -15.26 15.01 -8.71
C GLU A 118 -13.88 14.86 -9.38
N ASN A 119 -13.68 13.80 -10.17
CA ASN A 119 -12.46 13.63 -10.97
C ASN A 119 -12.25 14.77 -11.97
N ALA A 120 -13.31 15.24 -12.62
CA ALA A 120 -13.23 16.38 -13.53
C ALA A 120 -12.80 17.66 -12.78
N ARG A 121 -13.37 17.94 -11.61
CA ARG A 121 -12.97 19.07 -10.75
C ARG A 121 -11.52 18.98 -10.30
N LEU A 122 -11.08 17.82 -9.79
CA LEU A 122 -9.69 17.63 -9.37
C LEU A 122 -8.70 17.81 -10.53
N LYS A 123 -9.07 17.35 -11.73
CA LYS A 123 -8.26 17.54 -12.94
C LYS A 123 -8.16 19.01 -13.35
N GLU A 124 -9.25 19.76 -13.24
CA GLU A 124 -9.26 21.21 -13.47
C GLU A 124 -8.38 21.94 -12.45
N GLU A 125 -8.48 21.61 -11.15
CA GLU A 125 -7.64 22.19 -10.10
C GLU A 125 -6.15 21.90 -10.30
N LEU A 126 -5.80 20.68 -10.71
CA LEU A 126 -4.42 20.34 -11.05
C LEU A 126 -3.91 21.15 -12.24
N SER A 127 -4.72 21.28 -13.28
CA SER A 127 -4.38 22.09 -14.46
C SER A 127 -4.18 23.56 -14.09
N LYS A 128 -5.04 24.10 -13.21
CA LYS A 128 -4.94 25.47 -12.70
C LYS A 128 -3.67 25.69 -11.87
N ARG A 129 -3.32 24.75 -10.99
CA ARG A 129 -2.07 24.81 -10.20
C ARG A 129 -0.84 24.67 -11.09
N GLU A 130 -0.90 23.86 -12.15
CA GLU A 130 0.21 23.72 -13.09
C GLU A 130 0.43 24.99 -13.91
N ALA A 131 -0.65 25.64 -14.37
CA ALA A 131 -0.57 26.94 -15.03
C ALA A 131 0.04 28.00 -14.09
N ALA A 132 -0.44 28.10 -12.85
CA ALA A 132 0.11 29.02 -11.87
C ALA A 132 1.61 28.77 -11.55
N LYS A 133 2.06 27.52 -11.62
CA LYS A 133 3.49 27.17 -11.46
C LYS A 133 4.35 27.58 -12.65
N LYS A 134 3.79 27.61 -13.87
CA LYS A 134 4.52 28.07 -15.07
C LYS A 134 4.69 29.59 -15.08
N ASP A 135 3.74 30.31 -14.49
CA ASP A 135 3.75 31.78 -14.46
C ASP A 135 4.66 32.37 -13.36
N THR A 136 4.99 31.61 -12.31
CA THR A 136 6.07 32.01 -11.39
C THR A 136 7.41 31.89 -12.13
N PRO A 137 8.16 32.99 -12.34
CA PRO A 137 9.48 32.93 -12.95
C PRO A 137 10.34 31.96 -12.15
N GLY A 138 10.60 30.79 -12.72
CA GLY A 138 11.46 29.79 -12.10
C GLY A 138 12.78 30.46 -11.82
N SER A 139 13.15 30.59 -10.54
CA SER A 139 14.48 31.10 -10.23
C SER A 139 15.48 30.16 -10.89
N SER A 140 16.47 30.72 -11.58
CA SER A 140 17.47 30.01 -12.40
C SER A 140 18.28 28.94 -11.65
N PHE A 141 18.05 28.81 -10.34
CA PHE A 141 18.63 27.80 -9.48
C PHE A 141 18.00 26.41 -9.67
N ARG A 142 16.71 26.32 -10.01
CA ARG A 142 16.01 25.03 -10.12
C ARG A 142 16.31 24.32 -11.45
N GLU A 143 16.42 25.10 -12.52
CA GLU A 143 16.84 24.60 -13.84
C GLU A 143 18.27 24.04 -13.81
N ARG A 144 19.15 24.62 -12.97
CA ARG A 144 20.50 24.10 -12.75
C ARG A 144 20.57 22.79 -11.97
N LEU A 145 19.54 22.43 -11.18
CA LEU A 145 19.50 21.16 -10.46
C LEU A 145 18.99 20.00 -11.35
N ASP A 146 18.01 20.26 -12.22
CA ASP A 146 17.46 19.24 -13.12
C ASP A 146 18.43 18.81 -14.24
N ASP A 147 19.47 19.61 -14.52
CA ASP A 147 20.53 19.24 -15.47
C ASP A 147 21.67 18.41 -14.84
N VAL A 148 21.90 18.52 -13.53
CA VAL A 148 22.91 17.68 -12.83
C VAL A 148 22.48 16.21 -12.80
N ASP A 149 21.18 15.93 -12.69
CA ASP A 149 20.65 14.56 -12.67
C ASP A 149 20.66 13.85 -14.04
N LYS A 150 20.91 14.57 -15.14
CA LYS A 150 20.95 13.98 -16.49
C LYS A 150 22.32 13.46 -16.91
N GLU A 151 23.41 13.96 -16.31
CA GLU A 151 24.76 13.51 -16.67
C GLU A 151 25.21 12.22 -15.94
N GLU A 152 24.59 11.86 -14.82
CA GLU A 152 25.06 10.72 -14.00
C GLU A 152 24.61 9.32 -14.47
N ARG A 153 23.85 9.20 -15.56
CA ARG A 153 23.28 7.91 -16.01
C ARG A 153 24.10 7.12 -17.04
N THR A 154 25.32 7.52 -17.41
CA THR A 154 26.04 6.86 -18.53
C THR A 154 27.35 6.12 -18.22
N THR A 155 27.80 5.97 -16.97
CA THR A 155 28.99 5.14 -16.71
C THR A 155 28.68 3.84 -15.98
N HIS A 156 28.33 2.83 -16.77
CA HIS A 156 28.56 1.43 -16.42
C HIS A 156 30.08 1.21 -16.22
N LYS A 157 30.53 1.05 -14.98
CA LYS A 157 31.80 0.40 -14.66
C LYS A 157 31.55 -0.83 -13.82
N SER A 158 31.79 -1.98 -14.43
CA SER A 158 31.88 -3.27 -13.78
C SER A 158 33.07 -3.28 -12.82
N CYS A 159 32.82 -3.26 -11.52
CA CYS A 159 33.84 -3.58 -10.52
C CYS A 159 33.63 -5.01 -10.03
N LYS A 160 34.50 -5.89 -10.52
CA LYS A 160 34.69 -7.27 -10.07
C LYS A 160 35.39 -7.20 -8.71
N GLY A 161 34.62 -7.06 -7.64
CA GLY A 161 35.08 -6.85 -6.28
C GLY A 161 34.82 -8.05 -5.37
N LYS A 162 35.89 -8.49 -4.70
CA LYS A 162 36.02 -9.61 -3.77
C LYS A 162 34.93 -9.60 -2.68
N LYS A 163 34.23 -10.74 -2.50
CA LYS A 163 33.22 -10.96 -1.45
C LYS A 163 33.83 -10.77 -0.05
N LYS A 164 33.44 -9.71 0.65
CA LYS A 164 33.34 -9.70 2.11
C LYS A 164 31.89 -10.00 2.46
N ALA A 165 31.66 -11.05 3.22
CA ALA A 165 30.36 -11.37 3.77
C ALA A 165 30.13 -10.48 5.00
N GLY A 166 28.96 -9.84 5.08
CA GLY A 166 28.45 -9.28 6.34
C GLY A 166 28.26 -7.78 6.39
N GLU A 167 27.57 -7.17 5.42
CA GLU A 167 26.85 -5.93 5.65
C GLU A 167 25.61 -5.93 4.73
N ILE A 168 24.42 -6.10 5.31
CA ILE A 168 23.15 -6.07 4.57
C ILE A 168 22.87 -4.60 4.27
N ASP A 169 23.40 -4.15 3.15
CA ASP A 169 23.29 -2.78 2.67
C ASP A 169 21.81 -2.45 2.39
N GLY A 170 21.29 -1.38 3.00
CA GLY A 170 19.87 -0.98 2.93
C GLY A 170 19.39 -0.68 1.51
N ASN A 171 20.32 -0.53 0.57
CA ASN A 171 20.02 -0.34 -0.85
C ASN A 171 19.39 -1.57 -1.52
N THR A 172 19.64 -2.78 -0.99
CA THR A 172 19.14 -4.05 -1.57
C THR A 172 17.61 -4.15 -1.58
N ASP A 173 16.92 -3.48 -0.65
CA ASP A 173 15.47 -3.51 -0.58
C ASP A 173 14.79 -2.65 -1.64
N VAL A 174 15.43 -1.57 -2.08
CA VAL A 174 14.94 -0.74 -3.18
C VAL A 174 15.05 -1.52 -4.49
N GLU A 175 16.20 -2.14 -4.75
CA GLU A 175 16.42 -2.98 -5.94
C GLU A 175 15.46 -4.18 -5.98
N ARG A 176 15.26 -4.85 -4.84
CA ARG A 176 14.29 -5.94 -4.71
C ARG A 176 12.87 -5.49 -5.05
N LYS A 177 12.43 -4.33 -4.56
CA LYS A 177 11.10 -3.76 -4.89
C LYS A 177 10.96 -3.43 -6.37
N VAL A 178 12.00 -2.89 -7.00
CA VAL A 178 12.00 -2.60 -8.45
C VAL A 178 11.91 -3.91 -9.25
N PHE A 179 12.65 -4.94 -8.86
CA PHE A 179 12.62 -6.26 -9.48
C PHE A 179 11.22 -6.91 -9.40
N ILE A 180 10.59 -6.88 -8.21
CA ILE A 180 9.23 -7.40 -8.00
C ILE A 180 8.22 -6.69 -8.91
N ARG A 181 8.30 -5.35 -9.03
CA ARG A 181 7.41 -4.57 -9.91
C ARG A 181 7.61 -4.92 -11.38
N GLY A 182 8.86 -5.10 -11.82
CA GLY A 182 9.20 -5.51 -13.18
C GLY A 182 8.63 -6.89 -13.51
N ALA A 183 8.91 -7.88 -12.67
CA ALA A 183 8.42 -9.25 -12.86
C ALA A 183 6.89 -9.34 -12.85
N LYS A 184 6.22 -8.56 -11.99
CA LYS A 184 4.74 -8.50 -11.95
C LYS A 184 4.15 -7.96 -13.25
N LYS A 185 4.76 -6.94 -13.85
CA LYS A 185 4.32 -6.40 -15.15
C LYS A 185 4.51 -7.42 -16.27
N GLU A 186 5.64 -8.13 -16.30
CA GLU A 186 5.95 -9.16 -17.30
C GLU A 186 4.94 -10.32 -17.26
N LEU A 187 4.55 -10.77 -16.06
CA LEU A 187 3.64 -11.92 -15.90
C LEU A 187 2.17 -11.55 -16.10
N ARG A 188 1.74 -10.32 -15.76
CA ARG A 188 0.34 -9.88 -15.93
C ARG A 188 -0.15 -9.86 -17.39
N GLY A 189 0.76 -9.66 -18.35
CA GLY A 189 0.42 -9.66 -19.77
C GLY A 189 0.34 -11.06 -20.41
N LYS A 190 0.69 -12.12 -19.68
CA LYS A 190 0.77 -13.48 -20.22
C LYS A 190 -0.56 -14.21 -20.11
N LYS A 191 -0.91 -14.96 -21.16
CA LYS A 191 -2.07 -15.88 -21.16
C LYS A 191 -1.82 -17.04 -20.19
N LYS A 192 -2.91 -17.67 -19.72
CA LYS A 192 -2.89 -18.80 -18.78
C LYS A 192 -1.89 -19.90 -19.18
N ASP A 193 -1.90 -20.33 -20.44
CA ASP A 193 -1.02 -21.40 -20.92
C ASP A 193 0.47 -21.06 -20.80
N ALA A 194 0.82 -19.78 -21.02
CA ALA A 194 2.20 -19.32 -20.86
C ALA A 194 2.62 -19.31 -19.38
N ILE A 195 1.71 -18.94 -18.46
CA ILE A 195 1.96 -19.04 -17.02
C ILE A 195 2.11 -20.49 -16.60
N THR A 196 1.26 -21.40 -17.06
CA THR A 196 1.37 -22.84 -16.76
C THR A 196 2.70 -23.44 -17.24
N LYS A 197 3.19 -23.04 -18.43
CA LYS A 197 4.52 -23.43 -18.91
C LYS A 197 5.65 -22.92 -17.99
N ILE A 198 5.54 -21.70 -17.48
CA ILE A 198 6.51 -21.13 -16.51
C ILE A 198 6.44 -21.90 -15.19
N CYS A 199 5.26 -22.27 -14.72
CA CYS A 199 5.07 -23.05 -13.49
C CYS A 199 5.80 -24.38 -13.56
N LEU A 200 5.62 -25.13 -14.65
CA LEU A 200 6.31 -26.39 -14.88
C LEU A 200 7.84 -26.20 -14.93
N LYS A 201 8.31 -25.15 -15.59
CA LYS A 201 9.75 -24.85 -15.71
C LYS A 201 10.40 -24.46 -14.37
N GLU A 202 9.67 -23.73 -13.52
CA GLU A 202 10.18 -23.24 -12.23
C GLU A 202 9.80 -24.15 -11.05
N GLY A 203 9.08 -25.25 -11.31
CA GLY A 203 8.59 -26.19 -10.31
C GLY A 203 7.60 -25.56 -9.32
N VAL A 204 6.80 -24.59 -9.78
CA VAL A 204 5.75 -23.92 -8.99
C VAL A 204 4.42 -24.65 -9.22
N LYS A 205 3.66 -24.91 -8.14
CA LYS A 205 2.35 -25.55 -8.26
C LYS A 205 1.36 -24.52 -8.81
N TYR A 206 0.61 -24.89 -9.84
CA TYR A 206 -0.42 -24.00 -10.39
C TYR A 206 -1.65 -23.99 -9.46
N THR A 207 -1.97 -22.81 -8.92
CA THR A 207 -3.11 -22.56 -8.01
C THR A 207 -4.06 -21.56 -8.68
N THR A 208 -4.41 -20.45 -8.02
CA THR A 208 -5.08 -19.33 -8.69
C THR A 208 -4.06 -18.51 -9.50
N PHE A 209 -4.50 -17.87 -10.58
CA PHE A 209 -3.61 -17.15 -11.48
C PHE A 209 -2.80 -16.05 -10.75
N SER A 210 -3.42 -15.35 -9.80
CA SER A 210 -2.77 -14.32 -8.98
C SER A 210 -1.74 -14.88 -8.01
N GLU A 211 -2.07 -15.96 -7.29
CA GLU A 211 -1.16 -16.62 -6.34
C GLU A 211 0.03 -17.24 -7.06
N THR A 212 -0.23 -17.90 -8.18
CA THR A 212 0.81 -18.51 -9.03
C THR A 212 1.82 -17.46 -9.52
N ILE A 213 1.34 -16.26 -9.92
CA ILE A 213 2.22 -15.15 -10.27
C ILE A 213 3.06 -14.69 -9.07
N ALA A 214 2.47 -14.59 -7.88
CA ALA A 214 3.19 -14.19 -6.67
C ALA A 214 4.27 -15.22 -6.29
N GLU A 215 3.96 -16.51 -6.36
CA GLU A 215 4.91 -17.60 -6.10
C GLU A 215 6.07 -17.63 -7.10
N ILE A 216 5.81 -17.44 -8.39
CA ILE A 216 6.85 -17.29 -9.42
C ILE A 216 7.77 -16.11 -9.09
N ILE A 217 7.20 -14.95 -8.74
CA ILE A 217 7.98 -13.76 -8.40
C ILE A 217 8.83 -14.02 -7.16
N ALA A 218 8.26 -14.61 -6.10
CA ALA A 218 8.98 -14.94 -4.87
C ALA A 218 10.17 -15.87 -5.16
N LYS A 219 9.97 -16.95 -5.95
CA LYS A 219 11.07 -17.83 -6.36
C LYS A 219 12.15 -17.13 -7.16
N ARG A 220 11.78 -16.21 -8.07
CA ARG A 220 12.75 -15.44 -8.86
C ARG A 220 13.53 -14.47 -7.98
N VAL A 221 12.88 -13.83 -7.02
CA VAL A 221 13.53 -12.95 -6.03
C VAL A 221 14.50 -13.75 -5.16
N ASP A 222 14.09 -14.90 -4.64
CA ASP A 222 14.96 -15.77 -3.84
C ASP A 222 16.17 -16.27 -4.64
N ARG A 223 16.00 -16.51 -5.95
CA ARG A 223 17.10 -16.90 -6.83
C ARG A 223 18.06 -15.75 -7.12
N ALA A 224 17.56 -14.53 -7.28
CA ALA A 224 18.35 -13.36 -7.65
C ALA A 224 19.06 -12.72 -6.44
N PHE A 225 18.37 -12.60 -5.31
CA PHE A 225 18.85 -11.92 -4.10
C PHE A 225 19.26 -12.89 -2.99
N GLY A 226 19.17 -14.21 -3.24
CA GLY A 226 19.33 -15.24 -2.23
C GLY A 226 18.10 -15.35 -1.33
N LYS A 227 17.93 -16.52 -0.70
CA LYS A 227 17.00 -16.65 0.41
C LYS A 227 17.51 -15.71 1.50
N ARG A 228 16.69 -14.74 1.93
CA ARG A 228 16.99 -14.04 3.20
C ARG A 228 17.19 -15.16 4.22
N PRO A 229 18.33 -15.20 4.94
CA PRO A 229 18.40 -16.09 6.08
C PRO A 229 17.15 -15.78 6.90
N ALA A 230 16.32 -16.80 7.15
CA ALA A 230 15.26 -16.65 8.11
C ALA A 230 15.99 -16.17 9.35
N ILE A 231 15.80 -14.89 9.69
CA ILE A 231 16.27 -14.36 10.95
C ILE A 231 15.48 -15.22 11.92
N GLN A 232 16.15 -16.25 12.44
CA GLN A 232 15.65 -17.02 13.55
C GLN A 232 15.60 -15.94 14.63
N GLU A 233 14.43 -15.35 14.81
CA GLU A 233 14.15 -14.45 15.91
C GLU A 233 14.44 -15.31 17.13
N VAL A 234 15.65 -15.17 17.66
CA VAL A 234 16.04 -15.77 18.93
C VAL A 234 15.16 -15.03 19.92
N SER A 235 14.00 -15.61 20.24
CA SER A 235 13.19 -15.12 21.34
C SER A 235 14.07 -15.25 22.56
N ASN A 236 14.47 -14.11 23.10
CA ASN A 236 15.21 -14.04 24.35
C ASN A 236 14.20 -14.17 25.51
N ASP A 237 13.35 -15.21 25.45
CA ASP A 237 12.43 -15.59 26.52
C ASP A 237 13.16 -16.58 27.43
N VAL A 238 14.01 -16.01 28.27
CA VAL A 238 14.33 -16.58 29.58
C VAL A 238 13.29 -16.02 30.56
N VAL A 239 12.10 -16.60 30.57
CA VAL A 239 11.23 -16.68 31.75
C VAL A 239 10.52 -18.02 31.66
N GLY A 240 10.89 -18.93 32.57
CA GLY A 240 10.39 -20.29 32.58
C GLY A 240 8.90 -20.36 32.84
N ASP A 241 8.27 -21.36 32.22
CA ASP A 241 7.00 -21.91 32.70
C ASP A 241 7.16 -23.43 32.84
N PRO A 242 6.66 -24.03 33.93
CA PRO A 242 6.98 -25.39 34.31
C PRO A 242 6.17 -26.40 33.49
N LEU A 243 6.83 -27.55 33.28
CA LEU A 243 6.25 -28.85 32.97
C LEU A 243 4.79 -28.98 33.43
N ASN A 244 3.86 -28.99 32.47
CA ASN A 244 2.65 -29.78 32.60
C ASN A 244 2.73 -30.93 31.59
N GLU A 245 3.10 -32.09 32.14
CA GLU A 245 2.94 -33.39 31.50
C GLU A 245 1.45 -33.74 31.46
N ASP A 246 0.74 -33.33 30.42
CA ASP A 246 -0.58 -33.91 30.14
C ASP A 246 -0.44 -35.06 29.16
N LYS A 247 -0.37 -36.22 29.80
CA LYS A 247 -0.42 -37.57 29.28
C LYS A 247 -1.85 -37.88 28.81
N GLU A 248 -2.15 -37.67 27.53
CA GLU A 248 -3.34 -38.28 26.93
C GLU A 248 -2.99 -39.65 26.33
N ASP A 249 -3.12 -40.67 27.19
CA ASP A 249 -3.25 -42.05 26.77
C ASP A 249 -4.55 -42.24 25.98
N GLY A 250 -4.39 -42.84 24.80
CA GLY A 250 -5.47 -43.10 23.86
C GLY A 250 -6.64 -43.89 24.44
N ARG A 251 -7.81 -43.61 23.88
CA ARG A 251 -8.97 -44.49 23.99
C ARG A 251 -9.64 -44.63 22.63
N ASP A 252 -9.25 -45.71 21.96
CA ASP A 252 -10.09 -46.35 20.95
C ASP A 252 -11.34 -46.90 21.64
N SER A 253 -12.52 -46.44 21.20
CA SER A 253 -13.77 -47.14 21.44
C SER A 253 -14.55 -47.20 20.14
N ALA A 254 -14.37 -48.32 19.44
CA ALA A 254 -15.37 -48.88 18.55
C ALA A 254 -16.52 -49.44 19.40
N THR A 255 -17.77 -49.16 19.02
CA THR A 255 -18.89 -50.12 19.14
C THR A 255 -20.06 -49.67 18.27
N SER A 256 -20.45 -50.60 17.38
CA SER A 256 -21.78 -50.96 16.86
C SER A 256 -22.71 -49.91 16.27
#